data_AF-A0A4R5GWW0-F1
#
_entry.id   AF-A0A4R5GWW0-F1
#
_cell.length_a   1.000
_cell.length_b   1.000
_cell.length_c   1.000
_cell.angle_alpha   90.00
_cell.angle_beta   90.00
_cell.angle_gamma   90.00
#
_symmetry.space_group_name_H-M   'P 1'
#
loop_
_entity.id
_entity.type
_entity.pdbx_description
1 polymer ?
#
loop_
_entity_poly.entity_id
_entity_poly.type
_entity_poly.pdbx_seq_one_letter_code
_entity_poly.pdbx_strand_id
1 'polypeptide(L)'
;MRKNHNKCIAGFAVPAMFLVSSVQAAIPSGYYDSINPSNAQVMHDSLHEIIDDHQRFPYTSSATDTWDILESADQDPNNSSRIIGLYKNASYPKAGGGNSNYNREHTWPKSYGFPRDGSGNYPYTDAHHLFLTDSGYNSSRSNKPYADCNSGCSAKTTLSNHGRGGTSSDSNHTKGSGYIGSWETWDDRKGDTARALMYLAVRYEGGNHSITGRSEPDLILTDNRSLIGNSNTGSNISVAYMGLKSTLIQWHKDDPVDDFERRHNEAVFSYQGNRNPFIDHPEYVACVFEDNCSGVGGGSSGGGDNGGGSGGSNSTEVWINELHYDNNGSDTGEFVEVAGTAGTNLSGWKLLAYNGNGGRVYKTTNLSGTISNQQNGFGTRSFNISGLQNGAPDGIALIDDNGSVVQFISYEGTFTATDGDANGVTSTDIGVSETSSTPVGYSLQLTGSGNRYSDFSWQSASNDSPGSRNNGQTFN
;
A
#
# COMPACT_ATOMS: atom_id res chain seq x y z
N MET A 1 -1.25 18.19 82.48
CA MET A 1 -1.81 17.69 81.21
C MET A 1 -1.04 18.32 80.06
N ARG A 2 0.00 17.66 79.53
CA ARG A 2 0.78 18.13 78.37
C ARG A 2 0.22 17.44 77.12
N LYS A 3 -0.35 18.21 76.19
CA LYS A 3 -0.89 17.72 74.92
C LYS A 3 0.22 17.64 73.88
N ASN A 4 0.53 16.43 73.43
CA ASN A 4 1.31 16.16 72.21
C ASN A 4 0.48 16.60 70.99
N HIS A 5 1.06 17.39 70.09
CA HIS A 5 0.56 17.53 68.72
C HIS A 5 1.70 17.15 67.77
N ASN A 6 1.52 16.01 67.11
CA ASN A 6 2.37 15.50 66.04
C ASN A 6 2.26 16.42 64.82
N LYS A 7 3.41 16.74 64.22
CA LYS A 7 3.49 17.38 62.91
C LYS A 7 3.17 16.33 61.83
N CYS A 8 2.06 16.49 61.12
CA CYS A 8 1.82 15.79 59.85
C CYS A 8 2.65 16.45 58.75
N ILE A 9 3.57 15.70 58.14
CA ILE A 9 4.24 16.07 56.90
C ILE A 9 3.33 15.57 55.77
N ALA A 10 2.79 16.50 54.98
CA ALA A 10 2.05 16.19 53.77
C ALA A 10 3.03 15.72 52.69
N GLY A 11 3.06 14.42 52.42
CA GLY A 11 3.77 13.85 51.27
C GLY A 11 2.93 14.04 50.01
N PHE A 12 3.39 14.86 49.08
CA PHE A 12 2.87 14.90 47.71
C PHE A 12 3.27 13.59 47.00
N ALA A 13 2.30 12.72 46.72
CA ALA A 13 2.49 11.61 45.81
C ALA A 13 2.34 12.14 44.37
N VAL A 14 3.46 12.31 43.68
CA VAL A 14 3.46 12.50 42.22
C VAL A 14 3.10 11.16 41.60
N PRO A 15 2.04 11.05 40.77
CA PRO A 15 1.77 9.82 40.05
C PRO A 15 2.91 9.61 39.05
N ALA A 16 3.68 8.55 39.25
CA ALA A 16 4.62 8.09 38.24
C ALA A 16 3.79 7.58 37.05
N MET A 17 3.72 8.40 36.00
CA MET A 17 3.17 8.01 34.70
C MET A 17 4.12 6.96 34.12
N PHE A 18 3.77 5.68 34.26
CA PHE A 18 4.45 4.61 33.53
C PHE A 18 4.10 4.76 32.05
N LEU A 19 4.98 5.40 31.30
CA LEU A 19 5.03 5.26 29.85
C LEU A 19 5.41 3.80 29.57
N VAL A 20 4.42 2.96 29.30
CA VAL A 20 4.66 1.66 28.70
C VAL A 20 4.99 1.93 27.24
N SER A 21 6.28 2.07 26.94
CA SER A 21 6.76 2.03 25.56
C SER A 21 6.48 0.62 25.04
N SER A 22 5.38 0.45 24.30
CA SER A 22 5.17 -0.74 23.49
C SER A 22 6.27 -0.76 22.43
N VAL A 23 7.30 -1.56 22.66
CA VAL A 23 8.29 -1.87 21.62
C VAL A 23 7.54 -2.69 20.56
N GLN A 24 7.08 -2.05 19.50
CA GLN A 24 6.73 -2.76 18.26
C GLN A 24 8.00 -3.50 17.84
N ALA A 25 7.94 -4.82 17.72
CA ALA A 25 9.06 -5.55 17.16
C ALA A 25 9.21 -5.10 15.70
N ALA A 26 10.44 -4.75 15.32
CA ALA A 26 10.74 -4.38 13.95
C ALA A 26 10.73 -5.63 13.06
N ILE A 27 10.44 -5.44 11.78
CA ILE A 27 10.64 -6.45 10.73
C ILE A 27 12.03 -7.09 10.95
N PRO A 28 12.15 -8.43 11.02
CA PRO A 28 13.45 -9.06 11.22
C PRO A 28 14.46 -8.57 10.18
N SER A 29 15.68 -8.28 10.62
CA SER A 29 16.74 -7.82 9.71
C SER A 29 16.90 -8.81 8.56
N GLY A 30 16.81 -8.29 7.34
CA GLY A 30 16.95 -9.08 6.11
C GLY A 30 15.75 -9.94 5.71
N TYR A 31 14.60 -9.82 6.39
CA TYR A 31 13.40 -10.61 6.08
C TYR A 31 12.92 -10.44 4.63
N TYR A 32 13.11 -9.25 4.06
CA TYR A 32 12.70 -8.90 2.69
C TYR A 32 13.88 -8.74 1.71
N ASP A 33 15.10 -9.15 2.07
CA ASP A 33 16.31 -8.93 1.24
C ASP A 33 16.25 -9.66 -0.10
N SER A 34 15.48 -10.74 -0.21
CA SER A 34 15.32 -11.52 -1.44
C SER A 34 14.23 -11.01 -2.38
N ILE A 35 13.52 -9.93 -2.03
CA ILE A 35 12.51 -9.36 -2.91
C ILE A 35 13.17 -8.87 -4.19
N ASN A 36 12.55 -9.19 -5.32
CA ASN A 36 12.97 -8.72 -6.64
C ASN A 36 11.85 -7.89 -7.27
N PRO A 37 11.94 -6.56 -7.21
CA PRO A 37 10.89 -5.68 -7.71
C PRO A 37 10.99 -5.36 -9.21
N SER A 38 11.71 -6.18 -10.00
CA SER A 38 11.99 -5.88 -11.41
C SER A 38 10.74 -5.79 -12.30
N ASN A 39 9.67 -6.51 -11.97
CA ASN A 39 8.33 -6.37 -12.54
C ASN A 39 7.31 -7.05 -11.61
N ALA A 40 6.03 -6.85 -11.89
CA ALA A 40 4.93 -7.37 -11.06
C ALA A 40 5.02 -8.88 -10.83
N GLN A 41 5.26 -9.67 -11.88
CA GLN A 41 5.32 -11.13 -11.77
C GLN A 41 6.52 -11.57 -10.93
N VAL A 42 7.71 -11.04 -11.22
CA VAL A 42 8.93 -11.41 -10.48
C VAL A 42 8.84 -10.97 -9.02
N MET A 43 8.21 -9.82 -8.75
CA MET A 43 7.98 -9.37 -7.39
C MET A 43 6.99 -10.25 -6.65
N HIS A 44 5.87 -10.58 -7.30
CA HIS A 44 4.88 -11.53 -6.80
C HIS A 44 5.54 -12.86 -6.42
N ASP A 45 6.29 -13.47 -7.34
CA ASP A 45 7.00 -14.74 -7.12
C ASP A 45 8.01 -14.60 -5.96
N SER A 46 8.80 -13.53 -5.92
CA SER A 46 9.79 -13.34 -4.85
C SER A 46 9.15 -13.10 -3.47
N LEU A 47 7.97 -12.48 -3.43
CA LEU A 47 7.19 -12.31 -2.21
C LEU A 47 6.59 -13.64 -1.76
N HIS A 48 6.05 -14.42 -2.69
CA HIS A 48 5.53 -15.76 -2.41
C HIS A 48 6.59 -16.61 -1.71
N GLU A 49 7.79 -16.70 -2.27
CA GLU A 49 8.91 -17.47 -1.68
C GLU A 49 9.35 -17.00 -0.29
N ILE A 50 9.09 -15.74 0.09
CA ILE A 50 9.40 -15.21 1.44
C ILE A 50 8.33 -15.61 2.45
N ILE A 51 7.07 -15.62 2.01
CA ILE A 51 5.91 -15.74 2.91
C ILE A 51 5.28 -17.13 2.88
N ASP A 52 5.71 -18.01 1.96
CA ASP A 52 5.25 -19.38 1.84
C ASP A 52 5.43 -20.20 3.14
N ASP A 53 4.87 -21.41 3.18
CA ASP A 53 5.17 -22.40 4.21
C ASP A 53 5.01 -21.99 5.70
N HIS A 54 4.03 -21.12 5.99
CA HIS A 54 3.73 -20.71 7.36
C HIS A 54 3.55 -21.90 8.34
N GLN A 55 4.00 -21.72 9.58
CA GLN A 55 3.84 -22.72 10.64
C GLN A 55 2.35 -22.86 11.00
N ARG A 56 1.74 -23.99 10.63
CA ARG A 56 0.34 -24.25 10.91
C ARG A 56 0.07 -24.50 12.40
N PHE A 57 -0.96 -23.87 12.94
CA PHE A 57 -1.57 -24.22 14.22
C PHE A 57 -2.97 -24.82 13.99
N PRO A 58 -3.42 -25.77 14.83
CA PRO A 58 -4.77 -26.29 14.74
C PRO A 58 -5.81 -25.18 14.85
N TYR A 59 -6.97 -25.37 14.21
CA TYR A 59 -8.07 -24.43 14.38
C TYR A 59 -8.53 -24.40 15.83
N THR A 60 -8.82 -25.55 16.44
CA THR A 60 -9.12 -25.64 17.88
C THR A 60 -8.30 -26.77 18.52
N SER A 61 -7.67 -26.53 19.66
CA SER A 61 -6.86 -27.49 20.41
C SER A 61 -6.89 -27.20 21.91
N SER A 62 -6.31 -28.11 22.70
CA SER A 62 -5.97 -27.87 24.12
C SER A 62 -4.53 -27.37 24.32
N ALA A 63 -3.72 -27.41 23.26
CA ALA A 63 -2.45 -26.69 23.16
C ALA A 63 -2.67 -25.40 22.36
N THR A 64 -1.59 -24.70 21.99
CA THR A 64 -1.69 -23.48 21.18
C THR A 64 -2.50 -23.72 19.90
N ASP A 65 -3.53 -22.91 19.70
CA ASP A 65 -4.39 -22.93 18.52
C ASP A 65 -4.66 -21.51 17.99
N THR A 66 -5.47 -21.40 16.93
CA THR A 66 -5.80 -20.08 16.35
C THR A 66 -6.52 -19.13 17.32
N TRP A 67 -7.18 -19.59 18.38
CA TRP A 67 -7.74 -18.68 19.39
C TRP A 67 -6.64 -17.99 20.19
N ASP A 68 -5.61 -18.72 20.62
CA ASP A 68 -4.50 -18.14 21.36
C ASP A 68 -3.79 -17.07 20.52
N ILE A 69 -3.56 -17.36 19.24
CA ILE A 69 -2.94 -16.43 18.29
C ILE A 69 -3.80 -15.19 18.13
N LEU A 70 -5.10 -15.37 17.84
CA LEU A 70 -5.99 -14.26 17.54
C LEU A 70 -6.34 -13.41 18.76
N GLU A 71 -6.41 -14.00 19.96
CA GLU A 71 -6.54 -13.22 21.19
C GLU A 71 -5.28 -12.40 21.50
N SER A 72 -4.11 -12.84 21.04
CA SER A 72 -2.88 -12.04 21.07
C SER A 72 -2.92 -10.94 20.01
N ALA A 73 -3.26 -11.28 18.76
CA ALA A 73 -3.26 -10.37 17.62
C ALA A 73 -4.29 -9.24 17.73
N ASP A 74 -5.51 -9.56 18.17
CA ASP A 74 -6.60 -8.59 18.31
C ASP A 74 -6.70 -8.01 19.74
N GLN A 75 -5.65 -8.19 20.55
CA GLN A 75 -5.62 -7.73 21.93
C GLN A 75 -5.85 -6.21 22.01
N ASP A 76 -6.70 -5.82 22.96
CA ASP A 76 -6.94 -4.43 23.32
C ASP A 76 -5.64 -3.81 23.89
N PRO A 77 -5.07 -2.77 23.25
CA PRO A 77 -3.83 -2.12 23.69
C PRO A 77 -3.85 -1.67 25.15
N ASN A 78 -5.01 -1.25 25.64
CA ASN A 78 -5.16 -0.68 26.97
C ASN A 78 -5.61 -1.73 27.99
N ASN A 79 -5.90 -2.96 27.56
CA ASN A 79 -6.37 -4.02 28.45
C ASN A 79 -6.07 -5.43 27.88
N SER A 80 -4.99 -6.05 28.34
CA SER A 80 -4.56 -7.38 27.87
C SER A 80 -5.55 -8.53 28.13
N SER A 81 -6.54 -8.34 29.01
CA SER A 81 -7.62 -9.31 29.24
C SER A 81 -8.76 -9.22 28.21
N ARG A 82 -8.64 -8.34 27.21
CA ARG A 82 -9.68 -8.05 26.24
C ARG A 82 -9.14 -8.05 24.81
N ILE A 83 -10.06 -8.19 23.87
CA ILE A 83 -9.82 -8.03 22.42
C ILE A 83 -10.67 -6.90 21.88
N ILE A 84 -10.27 -6.33 20.75
CA ILE A 84 -11.07 -5.39 19.95
C ILE A 84 -11.54 -6.10 18.69
N GLY A 85 -12.86 -6.30 18.55
CA GLY A 85 -13.39 -7.02 17.40
C GLY A 85 -13.39 -6.20 16.09
N LEU A 86 -13.06 -6.84 14.97
CA LEU A 86 -12.86 -6.22 13.65
C LEU A 86 -14.00 -5.28 13.21
N TYR A 87 -15.23 -5.81 13.07
CA TYR A 87 -16.31 -5.06 12.41
C TYR A 87 -17.05 -4.09 13.33
N LYS A 88 -17.30 -4.49 14.58
CA LYS A 88 -18.08 -3.66 15.51
C LYS A 88 -17.20 -2.69 16.32
N ASN A 89 -15.88 -2.86 16.26
CA ASN A 89 -14.92 -2.16 17.11
C ASN A 89 -15.22 -2.27 18.62
N ALA A 90 -15.90 -3.36 19.00
CA ALA A 90 -16.32 -3.61 20.37
C ALA A 90 -15.20 -4.30 21.16
N SER A 91 -14.97 -3.85 22.40
CA SER A 91 -14.06 -4.54 23.31
C SER A 91 -14.77 -5.70 24.00
N TYR A 92 -14.19 -6.90 23.96
CA TYR A 92 -14.75 -8.10 24.61
C TYR A 92 -13.75 -8.74 25.57
N PRO A 93 -14.18 -9.32 26.71
CA PRO A 93 -13.30 -10.15 27.53
C PRO A 93 -12.83 -11.36 26.73
N LYS A 94 -11.54 -11.69 26.83
CA LYS A 94 -10.97 -12.94 26.28
C LYS A 94 -11.68 -14.15 26.89
N ALA A 95 -12.03 -15.11 26.04
CA ALA A 95 -12.90 -16.22 26.39
C ALA A 95 -12.64 -17.50 25.57
N GLY A 96 -11.68 -17.49 24.64
CA GLY A 96 -11.37 -18.59 23.75
C GLY A 96 -12.55 -19.05 22.88
N GLY A 97 -12.48 -20.27 22.37
CA GLY A 97 -13.53 -20.84 21.53
C GLY A 97 -14.82 -21.24 22.26
N GLY A 98 -15.95 -21.10 21.56
CA GLY A 98 -17.26 -21.54 22.05
C GLY A 98 -18.01 -20.50 22.89
N ASN A 99 -17.48 -19.28 22.99
CA ASN A 99 -18.18 -18.15 23.62
C ASN A 99 -19.28 -17.56 22.69
N SER A 100 -20.16 -16.71 23.24
CA SER A 100 -21.26 -16.06 22.50
C SER A 100 -20.96 -14.61 22.07
N ASN A 101 -19.81 -14.06 22.45
CA ASN A 101 -19.45 -12.66 22.24
C ASN A 101 -18.88 -12.45 20.83
N TYR A 102 -17.86 -13.23 20.49
CA TYR A 102 -17.13 -13.13 19.23
C TYR A 102 -16.78 -14.50 18.68
N ASN A 103 -16.48 -14.54 17.40
CA ASN A 103 -15.98 -15.70 16.70
C ASN A 103 -14.86 -15.32 15.73
N ARG A 104 -14.25 -16.34 15.10
CA ARG A 104 -13.22 -16.16 14.09
C ARG A 104 -13.89 -15.85 12.75
N GLU A 105 -13.56 -14.70 12.21
CA GLU A 105 -13.87 -14.25 10.87
C GLU A 105 -12.81 -14.78 9.92
N HIS A 106 -13.24 -15.50 8.88
CA HIS A 106 -12.42 -15.79 7.71
C HIS A 106 -12.63 -14.67 6.69
N THR A 107 -11.75 -13.66 6.64
CA THR A 107 -11.91 -12.51 5.73
C THR A 107 -11.95 -12.95 4.26
N TRP A 108 -11.19 -13.98 3.88
CA TRP A 108 -11.53 -14.83 2.75
C TRP A 108 -12.49 -15.93 3.22
N PRO A 109 -13.81 -15.88 2.91
CA PRO A 109 -14.74 -16.86 3.42
C PRO A 109 -14.31 -18.26 3.00
N LYS A 110 -14.03 -19.13 3.96
CA LYS A 110 -13.60 -20.51 3.70
C LYS A 110 -14.51 -21.29 2.74
N SER A 111 -15.78 -20.89 2.59
CA SER A 111 -16.69 -21.48 1.61
C SER A 111 -16.19 -21.35 0.18
N TYR A 112 -15.37 -20.34 -0.12
CA TYR A 112 -14.75 -20.12 -1.42
C TYR A 112 -13.36 -20.75 -1.48
N GLY A 113 -13.31 -22.07 -1.54
CA GLY A 113 -12.06 -22.77 -1.86
C GLY A 113 -11.61 -23.81 -0.84
N PHE A 114 -11.89 -23.60 0.43
CA PHE A 114 -11.31 -24.42 1.51
C PHE A 114 -12.26 -24.67 2.71
N PRO A 115 -13.53 -25.08 2.50
CA PRO A 115 -14.54 -25.11 3.58
C PRO A 115 -14.30 -26.17 4.66
N ARG A 116 -13.42 -27.14 4.43
CA ARG A 116 -13.20 -28.29 5.33
C ARG A 116 -11.84 -28.20 5.99
N ASP A 117 -11.83 -27.98 7.30
CA ASP A 117 -10.60 -28.08 8.10
C ASP A 117 -10.03 -29.51 8.05
N GLY A 118 -8.71 -29.61 8.03
CA GLY A 118 -7.95 -30.84 8.01
C GLY A 118 -6.47 -30.55 8.19
N SER A 119 -5.67 -31.57 8.51
CA SER A 119 -4.24 -31.41 8.83
C SER A 119 -3.35 -30.92 7.68
N GLY A 120 -3.91 -30.70 6.50
CA GLY A 120 -3.22 -30.12 5.34
C GLY A 120 -3.94 -28.92 4.72
N ASN A 121 -4.97 -28.36 5.38
CA ASN A 121 -5.66 -27.19 4.87
C ASN A 121 -5.09 -25.93 5.56
N TYR A 122 -3.96 -25.45 5.05
CA TYR A 122 -3.23 -24.29 5.55
C TYR A 122 -4.03 -22.98 5.54
N PRO A 123 -4.72 -22.59 4.44
CA PRO A 123 -5.45 -21.31 4.42
C PRO A 123 -6.60 -21.28 5.44
N TYR A 124 -7.09 -22.45 5.88
CA TYR A 124 -8.13 -22.51 6.92
C TYR A 124 -7.68 -21.93 8.27
N THR A 125 -6.39 -22.05 8.58
CA THR A 125 -5.81 -21.73 9.88
C THR A 125 -4.80 -20.59 9.83
N ASP A 126 -4.61 -19.96 8.67
CA ASP A 126 -3.68 -18.84 8.52
C ASP A 126 -4.21 -17.59 9.26
N ALA A 127 -3.57 -17.19 10.34
CA ALA A 127 -4.05 -16.10 11.17
C ALA A 127 -3.88 -14.71 10.54
N HIS A 128 -3.10 -14.53 9.46
CA HIS A 128 -2.98 -13.22 8.77
C HIS A 128 -4.28 -12.73 8.11
N HIS A 129 -5.25 -13.62 7.96
CA HIS A 129 -6.58 -13.30 7.42
C HIS A 129 -7.73 -13.63 8.37
N LEU A 130 -7.41 -14.22 9.52
CA LEU A 130 -8.39 -14.50 10.56
C LEU A 130 -8.45 -13.33 11.53
N PHE A 131 -9.65 -12.95 11.94
CA PHE A 131 -9.84 -11.90 12.95
C PHE A 131 -10.92 -12.31 13.93
N LEU A 132 -10.87 -11.82 15.15
CA LEU A 132 -11.97 -11.91 16.10
C LEU A 132 -12.99 -10.83 15.78
N THR A 133 -14.25 -11.20 15.67
CA THR A 133 -15.33 -10.24 15.40
C THR A 133 -16.61 -10.62 16.13
N ASP A 134 -17.47 -9.64 16.38
CA ASP A 134 -18.79 -9.87 16.98
C ASP A 134 -19.55 -10.94 16.18
N SER A 135 -20.05 -11.96 16.87
CA SER A 135 -20.66 -13.14 16.23
C SER A 135 -21.86 -12.76 15.33
N GLY A 136 -22.61 -11.72 15.69
CA GLY A 136 -23.72 -11.21 14.89
C GLY A 136 -23.26 -10.46 13.65
N TYR A 137 -22.10 -9.79 13.69
CA TYR A 137 -21.51 -9.12 12.53
C TYR A 137 -20.89 -10.13 11.58
N ASN A 138 -20.13 -11.12 12.08
CA ASN A 138 -19.68 -12.25 11.26
C ASN A 138 -20.85 -12.94 10.56
N SER A 139 -21.92 -13.26 11.30
CA SER A 139 -23.12 -13.88 10.72
C SER A 139 -23.77 -13.01 9.63
N SER A 140 -23.72 -11.69 9.78
CA SER A 140 -24.26 -10.76 8.80
C SER A 140 -23.37 -10.66 7.56
N ARG A 141 -22.05 -10.66 7.74
CA ARG A 141 -21.06 -10.73 6.67
C ARG A 141 -21.24 -12.01 5.86
N SER A 142 -21.38 -13.15 6.53
CA SER A 142 -21.55 -14.46 5.90
C SER A 142 -20.41 -14.76 4.92
N ASN A 143 -20.70 -15.15 3.68
CA ASN A 143 -19.72 -15.31 2.61
C ASN A 143 -19.84 -14.22 1.54
N LYS A 144 -20.26 -13.01 1.90
CA LYS A 144 -20.35 -11.93 0.91
C LYS A 144 -18.97 -11.39 0.55
N PRO A 145 -18.70 -11.12 -0.74
CA PRO A 145 -17.54 -10.34 -1.16
C PRO A 145 -17.47 -8.98 -0.47
N TYR A 146 -16.24 -8.56 -0.15
CA TYR A 146 -15.98 -7.17 0.15
C TYR A 146 -16.23 -6.34 -1.12
N ALA A 147 -17.08 -5.32 -0.97
CA ALA A 147 -17.55 -4.48 -2.06
C ALA A 147 -18.25 -3.24 -1.48
N ASP A 148 -18.09 -2.10 -2.14
CA ASP A 148 -18.83 -0.88 -1.77
C ASP A 148 -20.34 -1.07 -1.90
N CYS A 149 -21.08 -0.40 -1.02
CA CYS A 149 -22.51 -0.53 -0.90
C CYS A 149 -23.21 0.80 -1.22
N ASN A 150 -23.25 1.13 -2.51
CA ASN A 150 -23.74 2.42 -3.00
C ASN A 150 -25.27 2.66 -2.86
N SER A 151 -26.08 1.61 -2.65
CA SER A 151 -27.55 1.76 -2.48
C SER A 151 -28.25 0.53 -1.90
N GLY A 152 -29.29 0.76 -1.12
CA GLY A 152 -30.17 -0.31 -0.59
C GLY A 152 -29.51 -1.19 0.48
N CYS A 153 -28.61 -0.60 1.25
CA CYS A 153 -27.76 -1.31 2.20
C CYS A 153 -28.31 -1.20 3.62
N SER A 154 -28.14 -2.26 4.41
CA SER A 154 -28.41 -2.21 5.84
C SER A 154 -27.13 -1.82 6.57
N ALA A 155 -27.18 -0.74 7.35
CA ALA A 155 -26.05 -0.30 8.16
C ALA A 155 -25.91 -1.15 9.44
N LYS A 156 -24.67 -1.37 9.84
CA LYS A 156 -24.27 -2.01 11.09
C LYS A 156 -23.23 -1.13 11.76
N THR A 157 -23.68 -0.42 12.80
CA THR A 157 -22.92 0.61 13.50
C THR A 157 -21.68 0.04 14.16
N THR A 158 -20.65 0.85 14.34
CA THR A 158 -19.50 0.52 15.20
C THR A 158 -19.69 1.07 16.62
N LEU A 159 -18.83 0.69 17.55
CA LEU A 159 -18.67 1.33 18.85
C LEU A 159 -17.38 2.17 18.86
N SER A 160 -17.39 3.26 19.62
CA SER A 160 -16.19 4.07 19.78
C SER A 160 -15.20 3.39 20.70
N ASN A 161 -14.00 3.11 20.18
CA ASN A 161 -12.90 2.56 20.96
C ASN A 161 -11.56 2.96 20.35
N HIS A 162 -10.60 3.30 21.21
CA HIS A 162 -9.25 3.74 20.80
C HIS A 162 -9.27 4.87 19.75
N GLY A 163 -10.20 5.82 19.89
CA GLY A 163 -10.33 6.96 18.99
C GLY A 163 -10.92 6.65 17.62
N ARG A 164 -11.39 5.41 17.39
CA ARG A 164 -12.01 4.97 16.13
C ARG A 164 -13.43 4.48 16.35
N GLY A 165 -14.27 4.61 15.33
CA GLY A 165 -15.64 4.13 15.34
C GLY A 165 -16.60 4.91 16.26
N GLY A 166 -17.86 4.48 16.24
CA GLY A 166 -18.95 5.00 17.07
C GLY A 166 -19.67 6.21 16.50
N THR A 167 -19.25 6.74 15.35
CA THR A 167 -20.01 7.76 14.62
C THR A 167 -20.99 7.12 13.65
N SER A 168 -21.92 7.92 13.10
CA SER A 168 -22.87 7.43 12.10
C SER A 168 -22.23 7.11 10.75
N SER A 169 -21.09 7.75 10.42
CA SER A 169 -20.30 7.46 9.22
C SER A 169 -19.46 6.19 9.38
N ASP A 170 -19.08 5.82 10.61
CA ASP A 170 -18.28 4.62 10.88
C ASP A 170 -19.17 3.37 10.95
N SER A 171 -19.80 3.01 9.84
CA SER A 171 -20.71 1.88 9.77
C SER A 171 -20.27 0.86 8.73
N ASN A 172 -20.50 -0.41 9.03
CA ASN A 172 -20.43 -1.45 8.02
C ASN A 172 -21.74 -1.45 7.24
N HIS A 173 -21.71 -1.77 5.96
CA HIS A 173 -22.90 -1.86 5.13
C HIS A 173 -23.02 -3.24 4.50
N THR A 174 -24.21 -3.84 4.59
CA THR A 174 -24.47 -5.17 4.06
C THR A 174 -25.65 -5.19 3.11
N LYS A 175 -25.52 -5.97 2.03
CA LYS A 175 -26.58 -6.17 1.03
C LYS A 175 -26.52 -7.56 0.42
N GLY A 176 -27.68 -8.13 0.12
CA GLY A 176 -27.79 -9.40 -0.59
C GLY A 176 -27.21 -10.60 0.17
N SER A 177 -26.85 -11.65 -0.58
CA SER A 177 -26.32 -12.91 -0.04
C SER A 177 -25.37 -13.57 -1.04
N GLY A 178 -24.46 -14.41 -0.56
CA GLY A 178 -23.49 -15.12 -1.40
C GLY A 178 -22.63 -14.17 -2.25
N TYR A 179 -22.21 -14.67 -3.41
CA TYR A 179 -21.28 -13.97 -4.30
C TYR A 179 -21.88 -12.74 -5.00
N ILE A 180 -23.21 -12.58 -4.97
CA ILE A 180 -23.91 -11.40 -5.49
C ILE A 180 -24.14 -10.33 -4.40
N GLY A 181 -23.91 -10.66 -3.13
CA GLY A 181 -24.01 -9.71 -2.03
C GLY A 181 -22.78 -8.84 -1.88
N SER A 182 -22.85 -7.89 -0.96
CA SER A 182 -21.75 -6.99 -0.59
C SER A 182 -21.66 -6.87 0.92
N TRP A 183 -20.45 -6.88 1.43
CA TRP A 183 -20.10 -6.38 2.76
C TRP A 183 -19.08 -5.26 2.61
N GLU A 184 -19.49 -4.03 2.84
CA GLU A 184 -18.61 -2.89 2.98
C GLU A 184 -18.26 -2.77 4.46
N THR A 185 -16.98 -2.90 4.80
CA THR A 185 -16.53 -2.61 6.17
C THR A 185 -16.42 -1.10 6.36
N TRP A 186 -16.51 -0.66 7.60
CA TRP A 186 -16.31 0.76 7.96
C TRP A 186 -14.89 1.22 7.64
N ASP A 187 -14.73 2.53 7.43
CA ASP A 187 -13.57 3.12 6.74
C ASP A 187 -12.22 2.73 7.36
N ASP A 188 -12.05 2.84 8.68
CA ASP A 188 -10.79 2.49 9.37
C ASP A 188 -10.47 0.98 9.44
N ARG A 189 -11.14 0.13 8.65
CA ARG A 189 -10.86 -1.31 8.50
C ARG A 189 -10.86 -1.79 7.05
N LYS A 190 -11.04 -0.87 6.10
CA LYS A 190 -11.07 -1.19 4.66
C LYS A 190 -9.72 -1.73 4.23
N GLY A 191 -8.64 -1.11 4.68
CA GLY A 191 -7.25 -1.47 4.42
C GLY A 191 -6.87 -2.81 5.05
N ASP A 192 -7.24 -3.05 6.31
CA ASP A 192 -7.00 -4.32 7.03
C ASP A 192 -7.51 -5.51 6.22
N THR A 193 -8.77 -5.44 5.81
CA THR A 193 -9.41 -6.53 5.08
C THR A 193 -8.87 -6.66 3.66
N ALA A 194 -8.52 -5.55 3.01
CA ALA A 194 -7.87 -5.57 1.70
C ALA A 194 -6.51 -6.27 1.73
N ARG A 195 -5.63 -5.85 2.65
CA ARG A 195 -4.27 -6.40 2.78
C ARG A 195 -4.26 -7.84 3.25
N ALA A 196 -5.23 -8.27 4.07
CA ALA A 196 -5.42 -9.67 4.41
C ALA A 196 -5.72 -10.53 3.16
N LEU A 197 -6.64 -10.07 2.30
CA LEU A 197 -7.00 -10.78 1.06
C LEU A 197 -5.88 -10.77 0.03
N MET A 198 -5.16 -9.66 -0.12
CA MET A 198 -3.98 -9.55 -0.98
C MET A 198 -2.86 -10.49 -0.51
N TYR A 199 -2.63 -10.58 0.79
CA TYR A 199 -1.69 -11.56 1.36
C TYR A 199 -2.03 -12.99 0.98
N LEU A 200 -3.29 -13.42 1.17
CA LEU A 200 -3.70 -14.78 0.78
C LEU A 200 -3.44 -15.04 -0.71
N ALA A 201 -3.67 -14.05 -1.56
CA ALA A 201 -3.52 -14.21 -3.00
C ALA A 201 -2.07 -14.38 -3.46
N VAL A 202 -1.11 -13.78 -2.76
CA VAL A 202 0.32 -14.02 -3.01
C VAL A 202 0.83 -15.24 -2.25
N ARG A 203 0.35 -15.48 -1.03
CA ARG A 203 0.78 -16.64 -0.23
C ARG A 203 0.37 -17.95 -0.88
N TYR A 204 -0.80 -18.03 -1.49
CA TYR A 204 -1.38 -19.28 -1.99
C TYR A 204 -1.49 -19.27 -3.51
N GLU A 205 -0.42 -19.72 -4.18
CA GLU A 205 -0.33 -19.85 -5.66
C GLU A 205 -0.57 -21.29 -6.16
N GLY A 206 -1.04 -22.17 -5.28
CA GLY A 206 -1.14 -23.60 -5.56
C GLY A 206 0.13 -24.37 -5.21
N GLY A 207 0.29 -25.56 -5.78
CA GLY A 207 1.45 -26.42 -5.51
C GLY A 207 1.34 -27.17 -4.19
N ASN A 208 2.49 -27.37 -3.53
CA ASN A 208 2.62 -28.10 -2.28
C ASN A 208 3.49 -27.33 -1.30
N HIS A 209 3.09 -27.33 -0.03
CA HIS A 209 3.92 -26.85 1.06
C HIS A 209 5.26 -27.60 1.07
N SER A 210 6.37 -26.90 0.98
CA SER A 210 7.71 -27.48 0.75
C SER A 210 8.17 -28.40 1.89
N ILE A 211 7.80 -28.07 3.13
CA ILE A 211 8.14 -28.87 4.33
C ILE A 211 7.25 -30.10 4.49
N THR A 212 5.92 -29.97 4.35
CA THR A 212 4.98 -31.05 4.70
C THR A 212 4.47 -31.84 3.49
N GLY A 213 4.71 -31.36 2.28
CA GLY A 213 4.23 -31.94 1.03
C GLY A 213 2.71 -31.90 0.87
N ARG A 214 2.00 -31.12 1.69
CA ARG A 214 0.54 -30.95 1.59
C ARG A 214 0.22 -30.03 0.43
N SER A 215 -0.74 -30.42 -0.40
CA SER A 215 -1.21 -29.55 -1.49
C SER A 215 -1.89 -28.31 -0.95
N GLU A 216 -1.54 -27.17 -1.54
CA GLU A 216 -2.11 -25.87 -1.24
C GLU A 216 -2.95 -25.39 -2.45
N PRO A 217 -4.04 -24.62 -2.23
CA PRO A 217 -4.82 -24.06 -3.31
C PRO A 217 -4.12 -22.82 -3.91
N ASP A 218 -4.51 -22.48 -5.13
CA ASP A 218 -4.30 -21.19 -5.75
C ASP A 218 -5.50 -20.27 -5.44
N LEU A 219 -5.27 -19.20 -4.68
CA LEU A 219 -6.29 -18.26 -4.24
C LEU A 219 -6.16 -16.95 -5.03
N ILE A 220 -7.12 -16.65 -5.89
CA ILE A 220 -7.02 -15.55 -6.85
C ILE A 220 -8.02 -14.44 -6.55
N LEU A 221 -7.56 -13.18 -6.51
CA LEU A 221 -8.46 -12.02 -6.46
C LEU A 221 -9.09 -11.73 -7.83
N THR A 222 -10.39 -11.43 -7.88
CA THR A 222 -11.07 -11.15 -9.16
C THR A 222 -12.31 -10.26 -9.03
N ASP A 223 -12.46 -9.30 -9.94
CA ASP A 223 -13.72 -8.54 -10.05
C ASP A 223 -14.88 -9.38 -10.62
N ASN A 224 -14.60 -10.57 -11.15
CA ASN A 224 -15.62 -11.45 -11.72
C ASN A 224 -16.36 -12.25 -10.64
N ARG A 225 -17.50 -11.71 -10.20
CA ARG A 225 -18.40 -12.34 -9.22
C ARG A 225 -18.81 -13.76 -9.59
N SER A 226 -18.93 -14.12 -10.86
CA SER A 226 -19.29 -15.48 -11.27
C SER A 226 -18.17 -16.48 -10.95
N LEU A 227 -16.90 -16.09 -11.10
CA LEU A 227 -15.77 -16.92 -10.69
C LEU A 227 -15.78 -17.14 -9.17
N ILE A 228 -16.04 -16.07 -8.39
CA ILE A 228 -16.21 -16.17 -6.93
C ILE A 228 -17.35 -17.15 -6.58
N GLY A 229 -18.50 -17.03 -7.26
CA GLY A 229 -19.64 -17.92 -7.06
C GLY A 229 -19.29 -19.39 -7.32
N ASN A 230 -18.51 -19.67 -8.36
CA ASN A 230 -18.09 -21.02 -8.74
C ASN A 230 -17.13 -21.64 -7.73
N SER A 231 -16.45 -20.85 -6.89
CA SER A 231 -15.57 -21.38 -5.84
C SER A 231 -16.33 -21.95 -4.64
N ASN A 232 -17.63 -21.70 -4.50
CA ASN A 232 -18.46 -22.26 -3.43
C ASN A 232 -18.94 -23.68 -3.73
N THR A 233 -18.01 -24.64 -3.75
CA THR A 233 -18.29 -26.03 -4.13
C THR A 233 -18.60 -26.95 -2.95
N GLY A 234 -18.46 -26.47 -1.70
CA GLY A 234 -18.59 -27.28 -0.49
C GLY A 234 -17.44 -28.28 -0.27
N SER A 235 -16.36 -28.18 -1.05
CA SER A 235 -15.16 -29.01 -0.97
C SER A 235 -13.91 -28.15 -1.10
N ASN A 236 -12.78 -28.66 -0.61
CA ASN A 236 -11.49 -28.01 -0.85
C ASN A 236 -11.14 -28.21 -2.33
N ILE A 237 -10.79 -27.13 -3.03
CA ILE A 237 -10.50 -27.13 -4.48
C ILE A 237 -9.13 -26.50 -4.73
N SER A 238 -8.51 -26.85 -5.86
CA SER A 238 -7.14 -26.43 -6.19
C SER A 238 -7.04 -24.98 -6.66
N VAL A 239 -8.13 -24.38 -7.14
CA VAL A 239 -8.18 -22.96 -7.55
C VAL A 239 -9.46 -22.36 -7.01
N ALA A 240 -9.38 -21.23 -6.33
CA ALA A 240 -10.53 -20.52 -5.81
C ALA A 240 -10.39 -19.00 -6.00
N TYR A 241 -11.53 -18.34 -6.11
CA TYR A 241 -11.63 -16.92 -6.40
C TYR A 241 -12.41 -16.20 -5.31
N MET A 242 -11.99 -14.99 -4.96
CA MET A 242 -12.68 -14.12 -4.02
C MET A 242 -12.30 -12.66 -4.23
N GLY A 243 -13.08 -11.74 -3.65
CA GLY A 243 -12.70 -10.33 -3.51
C GLY A 243 -12.76 -9.54 -4.82
N LEU A 244 -13.42 -8.38 -4.81
CA LEU A 244 -13.37 -7.48 -5.96
C LEU A 244 -12.00 -6.78 -5.96
N LYS A 245 -11.06 -7.28 -6.77
CA LYS A 245 -9.67 -6.81 -6.82
C LYS A 245 -9.59 -5.28 -6.88
N SER A 246 -10.37 -4.67 -7.77
CA SER A 246 -10.41 -3.21 -7.93
C SER A 246 -10.85 -2.49 -6.65
N THR A 247 -11.91 -2.97 -5.98
CA THR A 247 -12.36 -2.40 -4.70
C THR A 247 -11.33 -2.57 -3.60
N LEU A 248 -10.68 -3.74 -3.50
CA LEU A 248 -9.68 -3.99 -2.46
C LEU A 248 -8.45 -3.10 -2.64
N ILE A 249 -8.00 -2.84 -3.88
CA ILE A 249 -6.93 -1.88 -4.17
C ILE A 249 -7.34 -0.47 -3.73
N GLN A 250 -8.57 -0.05 -4.04
CA GLN A 250 -9.04 1.26 -3.62
C GLN A 250 -9.11 1.38 -2.09
N TRP A 251 -9.66 0.37 -1.42
CA TRP A 251 -9.72 0.30 0.04
C TRP A 251 -8.34 0.34 0.70
N HIS A 252 -7.36 -0.35 0.11
CA HIS A 252 -5.98 -0.28 0.57
C HIS A 252 -5.41 1.15 0.50
N LYS A 253 -5.75 1.91 -0.55
CA LYS A 253 -5.31 3.31 -0.73
C LYS A 253 -6.03 4.27 0.21
N ASP A 254 -7.31 4.05 0.44
CA ASP A 254 -8.16 4.92 1.27
C ASP A 254 -7.89 4.75 2.77
N ASP A 255 -7.43 3.57 3.20
CA ASP A 255 -7.18 3.22 4.59
C ASP A 255 -5.72 2.71 4.79
N PRO A 256 -4.77 3.63 5.08
CA PRO A 256 -3.36 3.31 5.30
C PRO A 256 -3.12 2.41 6.51
N VAL A 257 -1.98 1.72 6.53
CA VAL A 257 -1.63 0.79 7.61
C VAL A 257 -1.56 1.47 8.98
N ASP A 258 -2.30 0.96 9.95
CA ASP A 258 -2.32 1.47 11.32
C ASP A 258 -1.57 0.61 12.36
N ASP A 259 -1.56 1.07 13.62
CA ASP A 259 -0.91 0.34 14.72
C ASP A 259 -1.65 -0.92 15.17
N PHE A 260 -2.93 -1.08 14.81
CA PHE A 260 -3.66 -2.32 15.07
C PHE A 260 -3.23 -3.40 14.08
N GLU A 261 -3.14 -3.07 12.80
CA GLU A 261 -2.64 -4.00 11.78
C GLU A 261 -1.19 -4.40 12.02
N ARG A 262 -0.29 -3.44 12.32
CA ARG A 262 1.11 -3.76 12.63
C ARG A 262 1.24 -4.73 13.80
N ARG A 263 0.44 -4.53 14.86
CA ARG A 263 0.43 -5.44 16.02
C ARG A 263 -0.17 -6.80 15.70
N HIS A 264 -1.21 -6.84 14.88
CA HIS A 264 -1.78 -8.10 14.42
C HIS A 264 -0.74 -8.89 13.61
N ASN A 265 -0.09 -8.25 12.63
CA ASN A 265 0.97 -8.85 11.82
C ASN A 265 2.12 -9.38 12.69
N GLU A 266 2.57 -8.59 13.67
CA GLU A 266 3.63 -9.00 14.60
C GLU A 266 3.23 -10.19 15.47
N ALA A 267 2.03 -10.16 16.03
CA ALA A 267 1.53 -11.27 16.84
C ALA A 267 1.46 -12.54 16.00
N VAL A 268 0.87 -12.50 14.80
CA VAL A 268 0.78 -13.67 13.92
C VAL A 268 2.16 -14.17 13.53
N PHE A 269 3.10 -13.28 13.17
CA PHE A 269 4.48 -13.63 12.84
C PHE A 269 5.16 -14.43 13.97
N SER A 270 4.97 -14.01 15.23
CA SER A 270 5.57 -14.69 16.38
C SER A 270 5.14 -16.16 16.56
N TYR A 271 4.02 -16.55 15.94
CA TYR A 271 3.54 -17.93 15.92
C TYR A 271 3.81 -18.60 14.59
N GLN A 272 3.37 -17.99 13.49
CA GLN A 272 3.34 -18.61 12.16
C GLN A 272 4.64 -18.46 11.36
N GLY A 273 5.56 -17.61 11.82
CA GLY A 273 6.90 -17.47 11.25
C GLY A 273 6.97 -16.69 9.93
N ASN A 274 5.84 -16.31 9.34
CA ASN A 274 5.77 -15.46 8.17
C ASN A 274 5.02 -14.14 8.44
N ARG A 275 5.26 -13.12 7.63
CA ARG A 275 4.67 -11.78 7.78
C ARG A 275 3.77 -11.45 6.59
N ASN A 276 2.77 -10.60 6.81
CA ASN A 276 2.01 -9.99 5.73
C ASN A 276 2.81 -8.81 5.12
N PRO A 277 3.35 -8.95 3.90
CA PRO A 277 4.23 -7.94 3.31
C PRO A 277 3.48 -6.67 2.95
N PHE A 278 2.16 -6.72 2.73
CA PHE A 278 1.38 -5.54 2.40
C PHE A 278 1.06 -4.68 3.62
N ILE A 279 1.27 -5.20 4.84
CA ILE A 279 1.24 -4.43 6.09
C ILE A 279 2.61 -3.79 6.35
N ASP A 280 3.68 -4.55 6.17
CA ASP A 280 5.05 -4.07 6.41
C ASP A 280 5.54 -3.11 5.33
N HIS A 281 5.12 -3.34 4.08
CA HIS A 281 5.46 -2.61 2.87
C HIS A 281 4.20 -2.39 2.00
N PRO A 282 3.29 -1.48 2.39
CA PRO A 282 2.05 -1.24 1.65
C PRO A 282 2.29 -0.82 0.18
N GLU A 283 3.43 -0.19 -0.12
CA GLU A 283 3.84 0.18 -1.48
C GLU A 283 3.94 -1.02 -2.44
N TYR A 284 4.09 -2.24 -1.92
CA TYR A 284 4.17 -3.46 -2.74
C TYR A 284 2.87 -3.77 -3.48
N VAL A 285 1.72 -3.28 -2.98
CA VAL A 285 0.42 -3.47 -3.64
C VAL A 285 0.42 -2.88 -5.05
N ALA A 286 1.05 -1.72 -5.25
CA ALA A 286 1.10 -1.07 -6.55
C ALA A 286 1.82 -1.93 -7.60
N CYS A 287 2.95 -2.54 -7.24
CA CYS A 287 3.67 -3.41 -8.17
C CYS A 287 2.88 -4.69 -8.42
N VAL A 288 2.51 -5.41 -7.36
CA VAL A 288 1.93 -6.75 -7.47
C VAL A 288 0.53 -6.73 -8.10
N PHE A 289 -0.31 -5.76 -7.76
CA PHE A 289 -1.71 -5.76 -8.17
C PHE A 289 -2.06 -4.72 -9.24
N GLU A 290 -1.24 -3.69 -9.43
CA GLU A 290 -1.47 -2.61 -10.41
C GLU A 290 -0.40 -2.55 -11.52
N ASP A 291 0.56 -3.48 -11.51
CA ASP A 291 1.68 -3.53 -12.46
C ASP A 291 2.54 -2.26 -12.46
N ASN A 292 2.65 -1.62 -11.29
CA ASN A 292 3.41 -0.38 -11.09
C ASN A 292 4.49 -0.56 -10.02
N CYS A 293 5.70 -0.92 -10.45
CA CYS A 293 6.83 -1.21 -9.57
C CYS A 293 7.75 -0.01 -9.31
N SER A 294 7.37 1.18 -9.77
CA SER A 294 8.19 2.40 -9.67
C SER A 294 8.50 2.86 -8.23
N GLY A 295 7.74 2.38 -7.24
CA GLY A 295 7.94 2.69 -5.82
C GLY A 295 8.58 1.59 -4.98
N VAL A 296 8.98 0.46 -5.59
CA VAL A 296 9.48 -0.71 -4.85
C VAL A 296 10.99 -0.88 -5.13
N GLY A 297 11.85 -0.32 -4.27
CA GLY A 297 13.30 -0.45 -4.48
C GLY A 297 14.14 0.46 -3.59
N GLY A 298 14.25 0.14 -2.30
CA GLY A 298 15.04 0.91 -1.34
C GLY A 298 15.48 0.09 -0.13
N GLY A 299 16.06 -1.10 -0.35
CA GLY A 299 16.66 -1.91 0.71
C GLY A 299 18.07 -1.45 1.03
N SER A 300 18.27 -0.76 2.16
CA SER A 300 19.53 -0.89 2.89
C SER A 300 19.33 -0.76 4.40
N SER A 301 19.75 -1.83 5.07
CA SER A 301 19.82 -1.97 6.51
C SER A 301 20.85 -1.03 7.14
N GLY A 302 20.49 -0.40 8.26
CA GLY A 302 21.40 -0.22 9.40
C GLY A 302 21.80 1.22 9.78
N GLY A 303 21.55 1.55 11.05
CA GLY A 303 22.32 2.56 11.81
C GLY A 303 21.50 3.74 12.29
N GLY A 304 21.03 3.68 13.53
CA GLY A 304 20.17 4.73 14.11
C GLY A 304 20.88 6.04 14.43
N ASP A 305 20.07 7.04 14.73
CA ASP A 305 20.36 7.95 15.83
C ASP A 305 19.10 8.58 16.42
N ASN A 306 19.16 8.81 17.73
CA ASN A 306 18.13 9.41 18.55
C ASN A 306 17.99 10.91 18.28
N GLY A 307 16.75 11.41 18.16
CA GLY A 307 16.48 12.83 18.26
C GLY A 307 15.05 13.20 17.94
N GLY A 308 14.20 13.32 18.96
CA GLY A 308 12.80 13.71 18.82
C GLY A 308 12.62 15.09 18.18
N GLY A 309 11.63 15.15 17.29
CA GLY A 309 11.08 16.38 16.72
C GLY A 309 9.86 16.03 15.89
N SER A 310 8.68 16.42 16.37
CA SER A 310 7.43 16.33 15.62
C SER A 310 7.54 17.11 14.30
N GLY A 311 7.31 16.41 13.19
CA GLY A 311 7.23 16.95 11.84
C GLY A 311 6.98 15.80 10.87
N GLY A 312 5.87 15.81 10.16
CA GLY A 312 5.54 14.77 9.18
C GLY A 312 6.69 14.59 8.19
N SER A 313 7.10 13.35 7.98
CA SER A 313 8.05 12.98 6.94
C SER A 313 7.40 13.22 5.57
N ASN A 314 7.50 14.45 5.07
CA ASN A 314 7.31 14.72 3.65
C ASN A 314 8.44 14.00 2.91
N SER A 315 8.13 12.87 2.28
CA SER A 315 8.98 12.35 1.21
C SER A 315 9.15 13.48 0.20
N THR A 316 10.39 13.91 -0.06
CA THR A 316 10.69 14.90 -1.10
C THR A 316 10.23 14.33 -2.44
N GLU A 317 9.17 14.92 -2.98
CA GLU A 317 8.55 14.48 -4.23
C GLU A 317 8.98 15.42 -5.35
N VAL A 318 9.58 14.88 -6.42
CA VAL A 318 10.01 15.63 -7.61
C VAL A 318 9.63 14.84 -8.86
N TRP A 319 9.07 15.50 -9.87
CA TRP A 319 8.63 14.87 -11.12
C TRP A 319 8.87 15.78 -12.32
N ILE A 320 8.88 15.22 -13.54
CA ILE A 320 8.92 15.97 -14.79
C ILE A 320 7.55 16.62 -15.02
N ASN A 321 7.54 17.94 -15.16
CA ASN A 321 6.34 18.77 -15.12
C ASN A 321 5.96 19.38 -16.47
N GLU A 322 6.96 19.73 -17.29
CA GLU A 322 6.80 20.39 -18.57
C GLU A 322 7.95 19.97 -19.49
N LEU A 323 7.65 19.79 -20.78
CA LEU A 323 8.58 19.28 -21.77
C LEU A 323 8.35 19.99 -23.11
N HIS A 324 9.44 20.52 -23.69
CA HIS A 324 9.47 21.03 -25.05
C HIS A 324 10.64 20.43 -25.83
N TYR A 325 10.35 19.70 -26.91
CA TYR A 325 11.30 18.98 -27.75
C TYR A 325 11.15 19.23 -29.26
N ASP A 326 9.95 19.58 -29.78
CA ASP A 326 9.71 19.80 -31.21
C ASP A 326 8.85 21.05 -31.46
N ASN A 327 9.16 21.82 -32.51
CA ASN A 327 8.35 22.96 -32.94
C ASN A 327 8.40 23.21 -34.46
N ASN A 328 7.51 24.08 -34.92
CA ASN A 328 7.48 24.55 -36.29
C ASN A 328 8.80 25.21 -36.69
N GLY A 329 9.41 24.70 -37.74
CA GLY A 329 10.69 25.17 -38.25
C GLY A 329 11.86 24.37 -37.69
N SER A 330 12.90 25.06 -37.24
CA SER A 330 14.00 24.41 -36.50
C SER A 330 13.66 24.40 -35.02
N ASP A 331 14.04 23.33 -34.33
CA ASP A 331 13.83 23.20 -32.89
C ASP A 331 14.56 24.34 -32.15
N THR A 332 13.81 25.11 -31.37
CA THR A 332 14.31 26.25 -30.62
C THR A 332 13.57 26.38 -29.30
N GLY A 333 14.33 26.62 -28.22
CA GLY A 333 13.74 26.84 -26.91
C GLY A 333 13.50 25.57 -26.10
N GLU A 334 14.00 24.42 -26.54
CA GLU A 334 13.84 23.13 -25.87
C GLU A 334 14.23 23.16 -24.38
N PHE A 335 13.38 22.58 -23.55
CA PHE A 335 13.57 22.53 -22.11
C PHE A 335 12.83 21.37 -21.46
N VAL A 336 13.24 21.08 -20.23
CA VAL A 336 12.51 20.20 -19.31
C VAL A 336 12.34 20.95 -17.99
N GLU A 337 11.13 20.95 -17.47
CA GLU A 337 10.84 21.46 -16.15
C GLU A 337 10.56 20.32 -15.18
N VAL A 338 11.01 20.46 -13.94
CA VAL A 338 10.59 19.61 -12.83
C VAL A 338 9.74 20.39 -11.85
N ALA A 339 8.77 19.72 -11.23
CA ALA A 339 8.00 20.22 -10.11
C ALA A 339 8.24 19.35 -8.89
N GLY A 340 8.02 19.91 -7.69
CA GLY A 340 8.23 19.15 -6.47
C GLY A 340 8.11 19.96 -5.19
N THR A 341 8.41 19.32 -4.06
CA THR A 341 8.39 19.95 -2.74
C THR A 341 9.34 21.16 -2.72
N ALA A 342 8.83 22.31 -2.30
CA ALA A 342 9.61 23.52 -2.18
C ALA A 342 10.73 23.36 -1.15
N GLY A 343 11.91 23.89 -1.46
CA GLY A 343 13.11 23.70 -0.67
C GLY A 343 13.95 22.48 -1.08
N THR A 344 13.45 21.61 -1.95
CA THR A 344 14.24 20.48 -2.48
C THR A 344 15.45 21.00 -3.25
N ASN A 345 16.64 20.57 -2.84
CA ASN A 345 17.90 20.88 -3.50
C ASN A 345 18.17 19.82 -4.58
N LEU A 346 18.29 20.27 -5.83
CA LEU A 346 18.51 19.39 -6.98
C LEU A 346 19.99 19.13 -7.27
N SER A 347 20.89 19.48 -6.36
CA SER A 347 22.31 19.09 -6.46
C SER A 347 22.43 17.57 -6.45
N GLY A 348 23.04 17.00 -7.50
CA GLY A 348 23.22 15.55 -7.65
C GLY A 348 22.15 14.90 -8.54
N TRP A 349 20.99 15.55 -8.69
CA TRP A 349 19.93 15.11 -9.61
C TRP A 349 20.38 15.34 -11.06
N LYS A 350 19.84 14.57 -12.00
CA LYS A 350 20.13 14.71 -13.44
C LYS A 350 18.96 14.27 -14.30
N LEU A 351 18.89 14.83 -15.50
CA LEU A 351 18.02 14.38 -16.59
C LEU A 351 18.88 13.64 -17.63
N LEU A 352 18.41 12.47 -18.07
CA LEU A 352 19.01 11.71 -19.16
C LEU A 352 18.05 11.67 -20.35
N ALA A 353 18.49 12.15 -21.51
CA ALA A 353 17.73 12.00 -22.75
C ALA A 353 18.18 10.74 -23.50
N TYR A 354 17.20 9.98 -23.95
CA TYR A 354 17.34 8.65 -24.52
C TYR A 354 16.79 8.61 -25.95
N ASN A 355 17.56 8.01 -26.85
CA ASN A 355 17.15 7.73 -28.22
C ASN A 355 16.37 6.41 -28.23
N GLY A 356 15.09 6.41 -28.58
CA GLY A 356 14.29 5.20 -28.57
C GLY A 356 14.58 4.24 -29.72
N ASN A 357 15.28 4.70 -30.76
CA ASN A 357 15.94 3.81 -31.73
C ASN A 357 17.27 3.27 -31.15
N GLY A 358 17.14 2.28 -30.27
CA GLY A 358 18.26 1.56 -29.66
C GLY A 358 18.36 1.76 -28.15
N GLY A 359 17.57 2.64 -27.56
CA GLY A 359 17.44 2.83 -26.11
C GLY A 359 18.65 3.48 -25.44
N ARG A 360 19.49 4.21 -26.17
CA ARG A 360 20.76 4.71 -25.64
C ARG A 360 20.66 6.17 -25.18
N VAL A 361 21.33 6.50 -24.08
CA VAL A 361 21.55 7.87 -23.63
C VAL A 361 22.35 8.62 -24.70
N TYR A 362 21.83 9.76 -25.14
CA TYR A 362 22.57 10.69 -25.98
C TYR A 362 22.84 12.04 -25.31
N LYS A 363 22.20 12.31 -24.16
CA LYS A 363 22.40 13.55 -23.40
C LYS A 363 22.22 13.37 -21.91
N THR A 364 23.02 14.08 -21.13
CA THR A 364 22.90 14.18 -19.68
C THR A 364 22.93 15.64 -19.27
N THR A 365 21.93 16.07 -18.50
CA THR A 365 21.84 17.41 -17.94
C THR A 365 21.83 17.30 -16.42
N ASN A 366 22.92 17.70 -15.77
CA ASN A 366 22.97 17.75 -14.31
C ASN A 366 22.10 18.92 -13.81
N LEU A 367 21.24 18.64 -12.83
CA LEU A 367 20.38 19.63 -12.22
C LEU A 367 21.11 20.36 -11.09
N SER A 368 20.62 21.54 -10.77
CA SER A 368 21.15 22.34 -9.66
C SER A 368 20.15 23.40 -9.22
N GLY A 369 20.37 23.92 -8.02
CA GLY A 369 19.51 24.92 -7.38
C GLY A 369 18.37 24.28 -6.59
N THR A 370 17.44 25.12 -6.13
CA THR A 370 16.37 24.71 -5.23
C THR A 370 15.01 24.99 -5.86
N ILE A 371 14.05 24.10 -5.67
CA ILE A 371 12.66 24.32 -6.07
C ILE A 371 12.06 25.40 -5.16
N SER A 372 11.60 26.51 -5.74
CA SER A 372 10.99 27.60 -4.97
C SER A 372 9.54 27.29 -4.60
N ASN A 373 9.05 27.78 -3.47
CA ASN A 373 7.63 27.70 -3.13
C ASN A 373 6.83 28.66 -4.01
N GLN A 374 6.07 28.13 -4.96
CA GLN A 374 5.15 28.88 -5.81
C GLN A 374 3.70 28.77 -5.32
N GLN A 375 3.33 27.63 -4.73
CA GLN A 375 2.02 27.42 -4.10
C GLN A 375 2.08 26.27 -3.09
N ASN A 376 1.50 26.47 -1.90
CA ASN A 376 1.24 25.43 -0.90
C ASN A 376 2.42 24.50 -0.56
N GLY A 377 3.66 25.01 -0.63
CA GLY A 377 4.85 24.22 -0.31
C GLY A 377 5.40 23.42 -1.49
N PHE A 378 4.94 23.71 -2.71
CA PHE A 378 5.43 23.13 -3.96
C PHE A 378 5.77 24.23 -4.97
N GLY A 379 6.57 23.87 -5.97
CA GLY A 379 6.82 24.73 -7.12
C GLY A 379 7.63 24.03 -8.19
N THR A 380 8.13 24.82 -9.15
CA THR A 380 8.80 24.31 -10.34
C THR A 380 10.21 24.87 -10.52
N ARG A 381 10.99 24.21 -11.38
CA ARG A 381 12.30 24.68 -11.84
C ARG A 381 12.60 24.15 -13.25
N SER A 382 12.87 25.07 -14.17
CA SER A 382 13.12 24.77 -15.58
C SER A 382 14.61 24.67 -15.91
N PHE A 383 14.92 23.80 -16.86
CA PHE A 383 16.26 23.56 -17.38
C PHE A 383 16.23 23.55 -18.90
N ASN A 384 16.95 24.49 -19.53
CA ASN A 384 17.09 24.50 -20.98
C ASN A 384 17.96 23.32 -21.43
N ILE A 385 17.47 22.54 -22.39
CA ILE A 385 18.18 21.37 -22.93
C ILE A 385 18.08 21.42 -24.45
N SER A 386 19.06 22.02 -25.10
CA SER A 386 19.08 22.08 -26.56
C SER A 386 19.36 20.71 -27.17
N GLY A 387 18.81 20.42 -28.34
CA GLY A 387 19.03 19.19 -29.12
C GLY A 387 18.47 17.94 -28.46
N LEU A 388 17.31 18.03 -27.86
CA LEU A 388 16.41 16.90 -27.71
C LEU A 388 16.05 16.36 -29.12
N GLN A 389 15.68 15.10 -29.19
CA GLN A 389 15.42 14.41 -30.46
C GLN A 389 13.92 14.22 -30.62
N ASN A 390 13.42 14.27 -31.86
CA ASN A 390 11.98 14.24 -32.18
C ASN A 390 11.58 12.83 -32.67
N GLY A 391 12.23 11.78 -32.16
CA GLY A 391 12.01 10.40 -32.58
C GLY A 391 10.73 9.82 -31.99
N ALA A 392 10.07 8.95 -32.77
CA ALA A 392 8.91 8.17 -32.35
C ALA A 392 9.30 6.69 -32.08
N PRO A 393 9.67 6.31 -30.84
CA PRO A 393 9.75 7.13 -29.63
C PRO A 393 11.16 7.63 -29.30
N ASP A 394 11.25 8.67 -28.47
CA ASP A 394 12.40 9.12 -27.68
C ASP A 394 11.91 9.48 -26.27
N GLY A 395 12.82 9.67 -25.30
CA GLY A 395 12.40 9.84 -23.90
C GLY A 395 13.39 10.52 -22.98
N ILE A 396 12.92 10.86 -21.78
CA ILE A 396 13.69 11.54 -20.74
C ILE A 396 13.50 10.83 -19.40
N ALA A 397 14.61 10.48 -18.77
CA ALA A 397 14.63 9.96 -17.41
C ALA A 397 15.06 11.04 -16.42
N LEU A 398 14.32 11.19 -15.33
CA LEU A 398 14.70 11.98 -14.15
C LEU A 398 15.37 11.04 -13.15
N ILE A 399 16.59 11.37 -12.76
CA ILE A 399 17.39 10.60 -11.82
C ILE A 399 17.66 11.45 -10.58
N ASP A 400 17.46 10.88 -9.39
CA ASP A 400 17.71 11.56 -8.12
C ASP A 400 19.22 11.69 -7.81
N ASP A 401 19.53 12.34 -6.69
CA ASP A 401 20.90 12.50 -6.19
C ASP A 401 21.56 11.22 -5.68
N ASN A 402 20.78 10.14 -5.51
CA ASN A 402 21.27 8.80 -5.17
C ASN A 402 21.51 7.94 -6.42
N GLY A 403 21.17 8.43 -7.62
CA GLY A 403 21.29 7.69 -8.86
C GLY A 403 20.07 6.83 -9.22
N SER A 404 18.94 7.00 -8.52
CA SER A 404 17.70 6.26 -8.74
C SER A 404 16.87 6.90 -9.85
N VAL A 405 16.26 6.09 -10.72
CA VAL A 405 15.32 6.56 -11.75
C VAL A 405 13.99 6.93 -11.08
N VAL A 406 13.72 8.23 -10.96
CA VAL A 406 12.47 8.76 -10.39
C VAL A 406 11.35 8.68 -11.41
N GLN A 407 11.63 9.01 -12.67
CA GLN A 407 10.71 8.87 -13.78
C GLN A 407 11.47 8.52 -15.05
N PHE A 408 10.85 7.74 -15.93
CA PHE A 408 11.30 7.60 -17.31
C PHE A 408 10.10 7.73 -18.23
N ILE A 409 9.94 8.92 -18.82
CA ILE A 409 8.86 9.22 -19.75
C ILE A 409 9.35 9.15 -21.18
N SER A 410 8.47 8.80 -22.11
CA SER A 410 8.70 8.92 -23.54
C SER A 410 7.53 9.61 -24.22
N TYR A 411 7.78 10.09 -25.43
CA TYR A 411 6.77 10.63 -26.32
C TYR A 411 6.71 9.78 -27.59
N GLU A 412 5.52 9.71 -28.17
CA GLU A 412 5.26 9.03 -29.45
C GLU A 412 5.54 7.50 -29.42
N GLY A 413 5.36 6.89 -28.24
CA GLY A 413 5.50 5.45 -28.01
C GLY A 413 6.37 5.12 -26.81
N THR A 414 6.66 3.83 -26.60
CA THR A 414 7.50 3.31 -25.50
C THR A 414 8.73 2.59 -26.03
N PHE A 415 9.81 2.60 -25.25
CA PHE A 415 11.02 1.82 -25.52
C PHE A 415 11.77 1.48 -24.23
N THR A 416 12.63 0.48 -24.29
CA THR A 416 13.48 0.09 -23.15
C THR A 416 14.86 0.71 -23.32
N ALA A 417 15.36 1.37 -22.28
CA ALA A 417 16.72 1.87 -22.25
C ALA A 417 17.74 0.72 -22.21
N THR A 418 18.87 0.89 -22.90
CA THR A 418 19.93 -0.13 -23.06
C THR A 418 21.27 0.32 -22.48
N ASP A 419 21.38 1.57 -22.00
CA ASP A 419 22.49 2.09 -21.21
C ASP A 419 22.02 3.23 -20.27
N GLY A 420 22.96 3.87 -19.55
CA GLY A 420 22.66 4.91 -18.56
C GLY A 420 21.99 4.40 -17.28
N ASP A 421 21.51 5.33 -16.45
CA ASP A 421 20.93 4.97 -15.14
C ASP A 421 19.55 4.32 -15.26
N ALA A 422 18.85 4.54 -16.39
CA ALA A 422 17.61 3.85 -16.70
C ALA A 422 17.82 2.55 -17.51
N ASN A 423 19.05 2.01 -17.59
CA ASN A 423 19.30 0.77 -18.33
C ASN A 423 18.38 -0.38 -17.89
N GLY A 424 17.69 -0.99 -18.84
CA GLY A 424 16.71 -2.06 -18.62
C GLY A 424 15.30 -1.57 -18.22
N VAL A 425 15.12 -0.26 -17.99
CA VAL A 425 13.80 0.34 -17.68
C VAL A 425 13.08 0.68 -18.97
N THR A 426 11.80 0.31 -19.06
CA THR A 426 10.91 0.72 -20.16
C THR A 426 10.27 2.05 -19.84
N SER A 427 10.33 2.99 -20.79
CA SER A 427 9.73 4.30 -20.66
C SER A 427 8.20 4.24 -20.63
N THR A 428 7.57 5.20 -19.96
CA THR A 428 6.11 5.41 -19.99
C THR A 428 5.76 6.45 -21.05
N ASP A 429 4.96 6.08 -22.05
CA ASP A 429 4.47 7.03 -23.05
C ASP A 429 3.50 8.02 -22.39
N ILE A 430 3.77 9.32 -22.57
CA ILE A 430 2.93 10.40 -22.00
C ILE A 430 1.63 10.61 -22.77
N GLY A 431 1.47 9.98 -23.94
CA GLY A 431 0.23 9.96 -24.71
C GLY A 431 -0.12 11.27 -25.43
N VAL A 432 0.76 12.26 -25.36
CA VAL A 432 0.72 13.52 -26.09
C VAL A 432 2.08 13.77 -26.74
N SER A 433 2.09 14.50 -27.85
CA SER A 433 3.31 14.77 -28.60
C SER A 433 3.34 16.20 -29.12
N GLU A 434 4.54 16.70 -29.36
CA GLU A 434 4.74 17.85 -30.22
C GLU A 434 4.89 17.38 -31.67
N THR A 435 4.81 18.32 -32.60
CA THR A 435 4.97 18.04 -34.02
C THR A 435 5.71 19.20 -34.67
N SER A 436 6.20 18.99 -35.89
CA SER A 436 6.66 20.06 -36.79
C SER A 436 5.65 21.18 -37.10
N SER A 437 4.43 21.13 -36.53
CA SER A 437 3.44 22.19 -36.58
C SER A 437 3.16 22.88 -35.23
N THR A 438 3.74 22.39 -34.14
CA THR A 438 3.65 23.01 -32.80
C THR A 438 4.22 24.43 -32.86
N PRO A 439 3.48 25.47 -32.44
CA PRO A 439 4.01 26.84 -32.47
C PRO A 439 5.24 27.01 -31.56
N VAL A 440 6.16 27.88 -31.94
CA VAL A 440 7.28 28.29 -31.06
C VAL A 440 6.70 28.94 -29.79
N GLY A 441 7.22 28.54 -28.63
CA GLY A 441 6.75 29.00 -27.31
C GLY A 441 5.60 28.17 -26.74
N TYR A 442 5.41 26.95 -27.24
CA TYR A 442 4.45 25.98 -26.73
C TYR A 442 5.21 24.77 -26.19
N SER A 443 4.62 24.09 -25.21
CA SER A 443 5.18 22.90 -24.55
C SER A 443 4.09 21.90 -24.21
N LEU A 444 4.47 20.64 -24.04
CA LEU A 444 3.68 19.65 -23.34
C LEU A 444 3.77 19.93 -21.84
N GLN A 445 2.64 19.92 -21.14
CA GLN A 445 2.60 20.33 -19.74
C GLN A 445 1.57 19.53 -18.94
N LEU A 446 1.91 19.24 -17.68
CA LEU A 446 0.99 18.64 -16.72
C LEU A 446 -0.05 19.64 -16.25
N THR A 447 -1.32 19.22 -16.19
CA THR A 447 -2.42 20.00 -15.61
C THR A 447 -3.22 19.15 -14.62
N GLY A 448 -3.93 19.78 -13.68
CA GLY A 448 -4.62 19.07 -12.60
C GLY A 448 -4.45 19.75 -11.24
N SER A 449 -4.91 19.09 -10.18
CA SER A 449 -4.84 19.62 -8.82
C SER A 449 -4.38 18.52 -7.87
N GLY A 450 -3.28 18.75 -7.16
CA GLY A 450 -2.71 17.78 -6.24
C GLY A 450 -1.27 18.09 -5.91
N ASN A 451 -0.60 17.14 -5.27
CA ASN A 451 0.78 17.29 -4.81
C ASN A 451 1.70 16.18 -5.31
N ARG A 452 1.14 15.24 -6.09
CA ARG A 452 1.85 14.08 -6.65
C ARG A 452 1.80 14.06 -8.16
N TYR A 453 2.79 13.46 -8.82
CA TYR A 453 2.78 13.29 -10.27
C TYR A 453 1.47 12.69 -10.79
N SER A 454 0.94 11.68 -10.09
CA SER A 454 -0.30 10.98 -10.43
C SER A 454 -1.57 11.85 -10.36
N ASP A 455 -1.50 13.01 -9.70
CA ASP A 455 -2.64 13.93 -9.57
C ASP A 455 -2.79 14.82 -10.83
N PHE A 456 -1.82 14.74 -11.75
CA PHE A 456 -1.78 15.53 -12.96
C PHE A 456 -1.86 14.65 -14.20
N SER A 457 -2.24 15.25 -15.32
CA SER A 457 -2.28 14.57 -16.62
C SER A 457 -1.63 15.44 -17.69
N TRP A 458 -0.81 14.82 -18.53
CA TRP A 458 -0.18 15.47 -19.67
C TRP A 458 -1.22 16.01 -20.65
N GLN A 459 -1.03 17.25 -21.08
CA GLN A 459 -1.87 17.92 -22.07
C GLN A 459 -1.11 18.12 -23.37
N SER A 460 -1.85 18.23 -24.48
CA SER A 460 -1.29 18.63 -25.77
C SER A 460 -0.65 20.01 -25.68
N ALA A 461 0.25 20.30 -26.62
CA ALA A 461 1.05 21.52 -26.60
C ALA A 461 0.20 22.80 -26.39
N SER A 462 0.60 23.62 -25.42
CA SER A 462 0.01 24.93 -25.13
C SER A 462 1.10 25.92 -24.70
N ASN A 463 0.78 27.22 -24.54
CA ASN A 463 1.79 28.24 -24.17
C ASN A 463 2.67 27.75 -23.01
N ASP A 464 3.98 27.80 -23.22
CA ASP A 464 4.96 27.35 -22.24
C ASP A 464 4.97 28.22 -20.97
N SER A 465 5.46 27.64 -19.87
CA SER A 465 5.50 28.27 -18.55
C SER A 465 6.81 28.07 -17.78
N PRO A 466 8.00 28.09 -18.42
CA PRO A 466 9.24 27.72 -17.76
C PRO A 466 9.54 28.57 -16.51
N GLY A 467 9.75 27.88 -15.39
CA GLY A 467 10.02 28.46 -14.07
C GLY A 467 8.76 28.95 -13.34
N SER A 468 7.56 28.66 -13.86
CA SER A 468 6.26 28.97 -13.28
C SER A 468 5.37 27.73 -13.26
N ARG A 469 4.25 27.77 -12.52
CA ARG A 469 3.26 26.68 -12.59
C ARG A 469 2.62 26.63 -13.98
N ASN A 470 2.34 25.42 -14.45
CA ASN A 470 1.64 25.19 -15.70
C ASN A 470 0.22 25.77 -15.69
N ASN A 471 -0.32 26.04 -16.88
CA ASN A 471 -1.69 26.55 -17.01
C ASN A 471 -2.70 25.50 -16.53
N GLY A 472 -3.54 25.85 -15.54
CA GLY A 472 -4.51 24.91 -14.97
C GLY A 472 -3.91 23.89 -13.98
N GLN A 473 -2.67 24.12 -13.52
CA GLN A 473 -2.05 23.35 -12.46
C GLN A 473 -2.24 24.01 -11.09
N THR A 474 -2.64 23.22 -10.09
CA THR A 474 -2.81 23.65 -8.70
C THR A 474 -2.09 22.69 -7.74
N PHE A 475 -1.21 23.22 -6.92
CA PHE A 475 -0.63 22.50 -5.77
C PHE A 475 -1.50 22.74 -4.53
N ASN A 476 -1.77 21.69 -3.76
CA ASN A 476 -2.75 21.69 -2.65
C ASN A 476 -2.14 21.98 -1.29
#